data_AF-A0A4Y9XUS2-F1
#
_entry.id   AF-A0A4Y9XUS2-F1
#
_cell.length_a   1.000
_cell.length_b   1.000
_cell.length_c   1.000
_cell.angle_alpha   90.00
_cell.angle_beta   90.00
_cell.angle_gamma   90.00
#
_symmetry.space_group_name_H-M   'P 1'
#
loop_
_entity.id
_entity.type
_entity.pdbx_description
1 polymer ?
#
loop_
_entity_poly.entity_id
_entity_poly.type
_entity_poly.pdbx_seq_one_letter_code
_entity_poly.pdbx_strand_id
1 'polypeptide(L)'
;MDAVYTKLFMALNAQAVRTALAFSGAMVYDQPLLVERWRWAIFQNIGLPAARLRDLHGDRRRNLYAPSHPVGLLLLETDSGGYNKLNIMWWAESVATSTIENPSILAQYPLLDTEPGITYWWQEMVTTPFKRPVASSGCV
;
A
#
# COMPACT_ATOMS: atom_id res chain seq x y z
N MET A 1 17.41 5.42 -15.63
CA MET A 1 15.97 5.09 -15.72
C MET A 1 15.61 3.87 -14.87
N ASP A 2 16.35 2.76 -15.01
CA ASP A 2 16.07 1.50 -14.29
C ASP A 2 16.05 1.62 -12.75
N ALA A 3 17.09 2.26 -12.18
CA ALA A 3 17.22 2.46 -10.74
C ALA A 3 16.09 3.31 -10.12
N VAL A 4 15.55 4.27 -10.87
CA VAL A 4 14.46 5.14 -10.38
C VAL A 4 13.18 4.34 -10.21
N TYR A 5 12.85 3.46 -11.16
CA TYR A 5 11.65 2.64 -11.08
C TYR A 5 11.74 1.56 -10.03
N THR A 6 12.90 0.91 -9.90
CA THR A 6 13.15 -0.02 -8.79
C THR A 6 13.00 0.71 -7.44
N LYS A 7 13.50 1.94 -7.31
CA LYS A 7 13.32 2.75 -6.11
C LYS A 7 11.86 3.08 -5.84
N LEU A 8 11.09 3.51 -6.85
CA LEU A 8 9.66 3.79 -6.72
C LEU A 8 8.86 2.54 -6.34
N PHE A 9 9.18 1.39 -6.95
CA PHE A 9 8.56 0.12 -6.63
C PHE A 9 8.86 -0.33 -5.19
N MET A 10 10.12 -0.22 -4.75
CA MET A 10 10.50 -0.50 -3.35
C MET A 10 9.77 0.43 -2.38
N ALA A 11 9.65 1.72 -2.71
CA ALA A 11 8.92 2.69 -1.90
C ALA A 11 7.43 2.34 -1.77
N LEU A 12 6.79 1.95 -2.88
CA LEU A 12 5.38 1.52 -2.86
C LEU A 12 5.19 0.25 -2.02
N ASN A 13 6.12 -0.71 -2.08
CA ASN A 13 6.04 -1.89 -1.22
C ASN A 13 6.28 -1.57 0.26
N ALA A 14 7.20 -0.65 0.57
CA ALA A 14 7.40 -0.18 1.94
C ALA A 14 6.11 0.46 2.47
N GLN A 15 5.45 1.33 1.69
CA GLN A 15 4.15 1.89 2.06
C GLN A 15 3.08 0.81 2.21
N ALA A 16 3.00 -0.15 1.27
CA ALA A 16 2.04 -1.25 1.30
C ALA A 16 2.17 -2.09 2.58
N VAL A 17 3.38 -2.51 2.96
CA VAL A 17 3.61 -3.27 4.20
C VAL A 17 3.17 -2.48 5.43
N ARG A 18 3.63 -1.23 5.56
CA ARG A 18 3.34 -0.41 6.75
C ARG A 18 1.85 -0.11 6.86
N THR A 19 1.20 0.18 5.74
CA THR A 19 -0.23 0.46 5.68
C THR A 19 -1.05 -0.79 6.00
N ALA A 20 -0.67 -1.95 5.47
CA ALA A 20 -1.36 -3.22 5.77
C ALA A 20 -1.28 -3.54 7.26
N LEU A 21 -0.09 -3.41 7.86
CA LEU A 21 0.09 -3.61 9.30
C LEU A 21 -0.71 -2.60 10.13
N ALA A 22 -0.72 -1.33 9.72
CA ALA A 22 -1.46 -0.28 10.39
C ALA A 22 -2.98 -0.53 10.34
N PHE A 23 -3.51 -0.86 9.15
CA PHE A 23 -4.92 -1.20 8.99
C PHE A 23 -5.29 -2.45 9.78
N SER A 24 -4.46 -3.50 9.70
CA SER A 24 -4.70 -4.76 10.40
C SER A 24 -4.71 -4.58 11.93
N GLY A 25 -3.79 -3.77 12.44
CA GLY A 25 -3.70 -3.42 13.86
C GLY A 25 -4.75 -2.41 14.35
N ALA A 26 -5.37 -1.64 13.46
CA ALA A 26 -6.39 -0.66 13.83
C ALA A 26 -7.71 -1.30 14.30
N MET A 27 -7.95 -2.57 13.97
CA MET A 27 -9.14 -3.33 14.37
C MET A 27 -10.48 -2.64 14.04
N VAL A 28 -10.54 -1.91 12.92
CA VAL A 28 -11.73 -1.13 12.49
C VAL A 28 -12.70 -1.92 11.61
N TYR A 29 -12.62 -3.25 11.61
CA TYR A 29 -13.35 -4.14 10.68
C TYR A 29 -14.87 -4.05 10.82
N ASP A 30 -15.36 -3.69 12.01
CA ASP A 30 -16.78 -3.51 12.35
C ASP A 30 -17.31 -2.11 11.99
N GLN A 31 -16.48 -1.24 11.40
CA GLN A 31 -16.82 0.14 11.05
C GLN A 31 -16.77 0.34 9.54
N PRO A 32 -17.86 0.06 8.79
CA PRO A 32 -17.88 0.08 7.32
C PRO A 32 -17.39 1.40 6.71
N LEU A 33 -17.73 2.53 7.33
CA LEU A 33 -17.28 3.85 6.86
C LEU A 33 -15.76 4.05 7.00
N LEU A 34 -15.15 3.50 8.05
CA LEU A 34 -13.69 3.56 8.21
C LEU A 34 -13.00 2.60 7.25
N VAL A 35 -13.51 1.37 7.11
CA VAL A 35 -13.02 0.41 6.13
C VAL A 35 -13.05 1.01 4.72
N GLU A 36 -14.15 1.67 4.33
CA GLU A 36 -14.26 2.31 3.02
C GLU A 36 -13.25 3.46 2.84
N ARG A 37 -12.99 4.25 3.88
CA ARG A 37 -11.98 5.32 3.83
C ARG A 37 -10.57 4.75 3.66
N TRP A 38 -10.25 3.69 4.39
CA TRP A 38 -8.99 2.96 4.22
C TRP A 38 -8.88 2.40 2.81
N ARG A 39 -9.96 1.81 2.27
CA ARG A 39 -9.99 1.27 0.91
C ARG A 39 -9.68 2.34 -0.11
N TRP A 40 -10.34 3.48 0.01
CA TRP A 40 -10.09 4.63 -0.85
C TRP A 40 -8.63 5.12 -0.74
N ALA A 41 -8.13 5.32 0.48
CA ALA A 41 -6.79 5.83 0.69
C ALA A 41 -5.69 4.88 0.19
N ILE A 42 -5.82 3.57 0.47
CA ILE A 42 -4.91 2.52 -0.04
C ILE A 42 -4.91 2.51 -1.57
N PHE A 43 -6.10 2.55 -2.18
CA PHE A 43 -6.20 2.54 -3.65
C PHE A 43 -5.57 3.79 -4.26
N GLN A 44 -5.85 4.98 -3.74
CA GLN A 44 -5.33 6.23 -4.31
C GLN A 44 -3.81 6.38 -4.14
N ASN A 45 -3.27 5.99 -2.99
CA ASN A 45 -1.86 6.22 -2.66
C ASN A 45 -0.93 5.07 -3.07
N ILE A 46 -1.47 3.85 -3.26
CA ILE A 46 -0.66 2.67 -3.57
C ILE A 46 -1.16 2.00 -4.86
N GLY A 47 -2.42 1.57 -4.89
CA GLY A 47 -2.96 0.76 -5.99
C GLY A 47 -2.90 1.46 -7.35
N LEU A 48 -3.40 2.69 -7.43
CA LEU A 48 -3.44 3.48 -8.65
C LEU A 48 -2.03 3.88 -9.16
N PRO A 49 -1.10 4.37 -8.31
CA PRO A 49 0.29 4.57 -8.70
C PRO A 49 0.96 3.29 -9.20
N ALA A 50 0.76 2.16 -8.52
CA ALA A 50 1.32 0.88 -8.91
C ALA A 50 0.79 0.40 -10.28
N ALA A 51 -0.51 0.53 -10.52
CA ALA A 51 -1.11 0.20 -11.81
C ALA A 51 -0.54 1.06 -12.94
N ARG A 52 -0.42 2.39 -12.72
CA ARG A 52 0.20 3.31 -13.69
C ARG A 52 1.66 2.95 -13.99
N LEU A 53 2.45 2.63 -12.96
CA LEU A 53 3.83 2.20 -13.15
C LEU A 53 3.93 0.88 -13.91
N ARG A 54 3.03 -0.08 -13.64
CA ARG A 54 2.95 -1.32 -14.39
C ARG A 54 2.64 -1.07 -15.86
N ASP A 55 1.62 -0.26 -16.16
CA ASP A 55 1.18 0.03 -17.52
C ASP A 55 2.26 0.76 -18.35
N LEU A 56 3.05 1.63 -17.71
CA LEU A 56 4.20 2.29 -18.33
C LEU A 56 5.35 1.33 -18.68
N HIS A 57 5.46 0.19 -18.00
CA HIS A 57 6.57 -0.76 -18.18
C HIS A 57 6.21 -2.01 -18.96
N GLY A 58 4.92 -2.32 -19.06
CA GLY A 58 4.42 -3.54 -19.67
C GLY A 58 5.11 -4.79 -19.12
N ASP A 59 5.31 -5.77 -19.99
CA ASP A 59 5.75 -7.12 -19.62
C ASP A 59 7.20 -7.21 -19.11
N ARG A 60 8.03 -6.18 -19.30
CA ARG A 60 9.47 -6.22 -18.99
C ARG A 60 9.79 -6.29 -17.50
N ARG A 61 8.81 -6.02 -16.63
CA ARG A 61 8.99 -5.97 -15.16
C ARG A 61 7.92 -6.74 -14.40
N ARG A 62 7.30 -7.76 -15.01
CA ARG A 62 6.25 -8.58 -14.38
C ARG A 62 6.65 -9.13 -13.01
N ASN A 63 7.92 -9.49 -12.82
CA ASN A 63 8.41 -10.02 -11.55
C ASN A 63 8.29 -9.05 -10.38
N LEU A 64 8.45 -7.74 -10.63
CA LEU A 64 8.25 -6.74 -9.58
C LEU A 64 6.78 -6.75 -9.15
N TYR A 65 5.83 -6.85 -10.07
CA TYR A 65 4.40 -6.84 -9.74
C TYR A 65 3.84 -8.22 -9.37
N ALA A 66 4.68 -9.20 -9.07
CA ALA A 66 4.23 -10.53 -8.68
C ALA A 66 3.48 -10.51 -7.34
N PRO A 67 2.47 -11.38 -7.12
CA PRO A 67 1.70 -11.44 -5.87
C PRO A 67 2.51 -11.76 -4.61
N SER A 68 3.77 -12.20 -4.76
CA SER A 68 4.72 -12.34 -3.65
C SER A 68 5.15 -11.00 -3.04
N HIS A 69 4.91 -9.90 -3.74
CA HIS A 69 5.15 -8.54 -3.26
C HIS A 69 3.84 -7.91 -2.75
N PRO A 70 3.83 -7.18 -1.64
CA PRO A 70 2.64 -6.51 -1.08
C PRO A 70 1.85 -5.68 -2.10
N VAL A 71 2.54 -4.95 -2.98
CA VAL A 71 1.90 -4.18 -4.06
C VAL A 71 1.37 -5.08 -5.16
N GLY A 72 2.08 -6.16 -5.51
CA GLY A 72 1.61 -7.13 -6.50
C GLY A 72 0.36 -7.86 -6.03
N LEU A 73 0.28 -8.20 -4.74
CA LEU A 73 -0.92 -8.76 -4.12
C LEU A 73 -2.09 -7.79 -4.16
N LEU A 74 -1.83 -6.49 -3.90
CA LEU A 74 -2.86 -5.44 -4.04
C LEU A 74 -3.36 -5.33 -5.47
N LEU A 75 -2.44 -5.37 -6.44
CA LEU A 75 -2.78 -5.27 -7.86
C LEU A 75 -3.63 -6.44 -8.32
N LEU A 76 -3.34 -7.67 -7.85
CA LEU A 76 -4.15 -8.85 -8.13
C LEU A 76 -5.62 -8.65 -7.74
N GLU A 77 -5.88 -8.09 -6.56
CA GLU A 77 -7.24 -7.74 -6.11
C GLU A 77 -7.88 -6.70 -7.02
N THR A 78 -7.15 -5.63 -7.36
CA THR A 78 -7.68 -4.56 -8.20
C THR A 78 -7.90 -4.97 -9.65
N ASP A 79 -7.12 -5.90 -10.21
CA ASP A 79 -7.30 -6.38 -11.58
C ASP A 79 -8.56 -7.26 -11.70
N SER A 80 -8.95 -7.94 -10.62
CA SER A 80 -10.11 -8.84 -10.58
C SER A 80 -11.48 -8.11 -10.66
N GLY A 81 -11.50 -6.79 -10.45
CA GLY A 81 -12.74 -6.01 -10.55
C GLY A 81 -12.68 -4.53 -10.20
N GLY A 82 -11.49 -3.93 -10.23
CA GLY A 82 -11.24 -2.54 -9.93
C GLY A 82 -11.39 -2.20 -8.45
N TYR A 83 -11.35 -0.91 -8.15
CA TYR A 83 -11.54 -0.34 -6.81
C TYR A 83 -12.74 -0.96 -6.07
N ASN A 84 -13.87 -1.11 -6.77
CA ASN A 84 -15.12 -1.54 -6.16
C ASN A 84 -15.08 -2.97 -5.61
N LYS A 85 -14.19 -3.84 -6.13
CA LYS A 85 -14.04 -5.21 -5.66
C LYS A 85 -12.80 -5.44 -4.79
N LEU A 86 -11.97 -4.42 -4.57
CA LEU A 86 -10.78 -4.53 -3.74
C LEU A 86 -11.14 -4.95 -2.30
N ASN A 87 -10.74 -6.16 -1.90
CA ASN A 87 -10.88 -6.64 -0.54
C ASN A 87 -9.66 -6.25 0.30
N ILE A 88 -9.69 -5.04 0.88
CA ILE A 88 -8.55 -4.56 1.69
C ILE A 88 -8.33 -5.33 2.98
N MET A 89 -9.37 -6.01 3.50
CA MET A 89 -9.23 -6.82 4.72
C MET A 89 -8.39 -8.04 4.41
N TRP A 90 -8.78 -8.80 3.39
CA TRP A 90 -8.02 -9.96 2.94
C TRP A 90 -6.58 -9.60 2.54
N TRP A 91 -6.42 -8.51 1.79
CA TRP A 91 -5.09 -8.05 1.38
C TRP A 91 -4.21 -7.70 2.57
N ALA A 92 -4.71 -6.89 3.51
CA ALA A 92 -3.95 -6.45 4.66
C ALA A 92 -3.62 -7.59 5.63
N GLU A 93 -4.58 -8.49 5.87
CA GLU A 93 -4.37 -9.71 6.67
C GLU A 93 -3.31 -10.61 6.05
N SER A 94 -3.33 -10.79 4.72
CA SER A 94 -2.33 -11.58 4.01
C SER A 94 -0.93 -10.99 4.17
N VAL A 95 -0.77 -9.68 3.98
CA VAL A 95 0.52 -8.99 4.15
C VAL A 95 0.98 -9.04 5.62
N ALA A 96 0.08 -8.84 6.58
CA ALA A 96 0.38 -8.91 8.00
C ALA A 96 0.84 -10.33 8.40
N THR A 97 0.12 -11.35 7.95
CA THR A 97 0.44 -12.76 8.19
C THR A 97 1.81 -13.12 7.62
N SER A 98 2.07 -12.77 6.35
CA SER A 98 3.39 -12.99 5.74
C SER A 98 4.52 -12.27 6.47
N THR A 99 4.24 -11.08 7.03
CA THR A 99 5.24 -10.33 7.82
C THR A 99 5.49 -10.97 9.18
N ILE A 100 4.48 -11.55 9.82
CA ILE A 100 4.62 -12.32 11.06
C ILE A 100 5.43 -13.59 10.80
N GLU A 101 5.10 -14.33 9.74
CA GLU A 101 5.80 -15.54 9.32
C GLU A 101 7.24 -15.25 8.90
N ASN A 102 7.48 -14.11 8.27
CA ASN A 102 8.80 -13.67 7.82
C ASN A 102 9.07 -12.20 8.17
N PRO A 103 9.59 -11.92 9.37
CA PRO A 103 9.89 -10.56 9.81
C PRO A 103 10.92 -9.82 8.94
N SER A 104 11.73 -10.54 8.16
CA SER A 104 12.72 -9.93 7.25
C SER A 104 12.08 -9.09 6.14
N ILE A 105 10.80 -9.28 5.85
CA ILE A 105 10.03 -8.44 4.91
C ILE A 105 10.15 -6.95 5.26
N LEU A 106 10.17 -6.61 6.56
CA LEU A 106 10.34 -5.22 7.00
C LEU A 106 11.72 -4.64 6.65
N ALA A 107 12.75 -5.49 6.64
CA ALA A 107 14.09 -5.10 6.23
C ALA A 107 14.24 -5.04 4.70
N GLN A 108 13.45 -5.83 3.96
CA GLN A 108 13.42 -5.80 2.50
C GLN A 108 12.77 -4.52 1.96
N TYR A 109 11.81 -3.95 2.69
CA TYR A 109 11.11 -2.72 2.32
C TYR A 109 11.25 -1.64 3.39
N PRO A 110 12.46 -1.06 3.56
CA PRO A 110 12.64 0.07 4.46
C PRO A 110 11.83 1.27 3.97
N LEU A 111 11.26 2.03 4.91
CA LEU A 111 10.70 3.35 4.58
C LEU A 111 11.85 4.24 4.09
N LEU A 112 11.64 4.93 2.97
CA LEU A 112 12.58 5.95 2.51
C LEU A 112 12.67 7.05 3.58
N ASP A 113 13.89 7.52 3.84
CA ASP A 113 14.25 8.48 4.90
C ASP A 113 13.12 9.47 5.17
N THR A 114 12.43 9.27 6.30
CA THR A 114 11.49 10.27 6.81
C THR A 114 12.31 11.43 7.33
N GLU A 115 12.25 12.58 6.66
CA GLU A 115 12.70 13.81 7.31
C GLU A 115 11.91 13.98 8.61
N PRO A 116 12.57 14.39 9.71
CA PRO A 116 11.88 14.70 10.96
C PRO A 116 10.74 15.68 10.72
N GLY A 117 9.51 15.28 11.05
CA GLY A 117 8.30 16.10 10.86
C GLY A 117 7.40 15.67 9.71
N ILE A 118 7.81 14.72 8.86
CA ILE A 118 6.91 14.13 7.85
C ILE A 118 6.04 13.06 8.51
N THR A 119 4.72 13.24 8.42
CA THR A 119 3.71 12.22 8.80
C THR A 119 3.18 11.56 7.54
N TYR A 120 3.23 10.23 7.48
CA TYR A 120 2.62 9.49 6.37
C TYR A 120 1.09 9.53 6.47
N TRP A 121 0.43 9.55 5.31
CA TRP A 121 -1.04 9.57 5.20
C TRP A 121 -1.72 8.45 6.02
N TRP A 122 -1.12 7.25 6.11
CA TRP A 122 -1.69 6.14 6.88
C TRP A 122 -1.53 6.36 8.40
N GLN A 123 -0.53 7.12 8.85
CA GLN A 123 -0.40 7.53 10.26
C GLN A 123 -1.49 8.53 10.63
N GLU A 124 -1.85 9.44 9.71
CA GLU A 124 -3.01 10.33 9.90
C GLU A 124 -4.33 9.55 9.96
N MET A 125 -4.46 8.48 9.19
CA MET A 125 -5.64 7.59 9.22
C MET A 125 -5.77 6.82 10.55
N VAL A 126 -4.66 6.49 11.20
CA VAL A 126 -4.67 5.88 12.54
C VAL A 126 -5.01 6.91 13.62
N THR A 127 -4.40 8.09 13.56
CA THR A 127 -4.55 9.12 14.61
C THR A 127 -5.84 9.93 14.48
N THR A 128 -6.34 10.13 13.27
CA THR A 128 -7.55 10.93 12.95
C THR A 128 -8.46 10.24 11.93
N PRO A 129 -9.00 9.04 12.23
CA PRO A 129 -9.70 8.18 11.27
C PRO A 129 -10.93 8.83 10.60
N PHE A 130 -11.52 9.84 11.25
CA PHE A 130 -12.69 10.56 10.76
C PHE A 130 -12.37 11.83 9.96
N LYS A 131 -11.11 12.26 9.89
CA LYS A 131 -10.68 13.37 9.04
C LYS A 131 -10.66 12.92 7.57
N ARG A 132 -11.06 13.78 6.64
CA ARG A 132 -11.06 13.45 5.21
C ARG A 132 -9.59 13.26 4.78
N PRO A 133 -9.20 12.14 4.16
CA PRO A 133 -7.82 11.95 3.71
C PRO A 133 -7.47 13.06 2.71
N VAL A 134 -6.43 13.81 3.02
CA VAL A 134 -5.91 14.83 2.10
C VAL A 134 -5.26 14.05 0.96
N ALA A 135 -5.76 14.22 -0.27
CA ALA A 135 -4.98 13.80 -1.44
C ALA A 135 -3.66 14.57 -1.36
N SER A 136 -2.54 13.87 -1.15
CA SER A 136 -1.24 14.54 -1.02
C SER A 136 -1.00 15.36 -2.28
N SER A 137 -1.14 16.67 -2.12
CA SER A 137 -0.89 17.65 -3.15
C SER A 137 0.59 17.95 -3.10
N GLY A 138 1.43 16.97 -3.42
CA GLY A 138 2.87 17.16 -3.45
C GLY A 138 3.67 16.01 -2.86
N CYS A 139 4.65 15.59 -3.65
CA CYS A 139 5.89 14.88 -3.31
C CYS A 139 6.36 15.13 -1.86
N VAL A 140 6.90 14.13 -1.14
CA VAL A 140 8.10 13.34 -1.51
C VAL A 140 7.90 11.84 -1.27
#